data_AF-A0A356MSC3-F1
#
_entry.id   AF-A0A356MSC3-F1
#
_cell.length_a   1.000
_cell.length_b   1.000
_cell.length_c   1.000
_cell.angle_alpha   90.00
_cell.angle_beta   90.00
_cell.angle_gamma   90.00
#
_symmetry.space_group_name_H-M   'P 1'
#
loop_
_entity.id
_entity.type
_entity.pdbx_description
1 polymer ?
#
loop_
_entity_poly.entity_id
_entity_poly.type
_entity_poly.pdbx_seq_one_letter_code
_entity_poly.pdbx_strand_id
1 'polypeptide(L)'
;MDPLDFINQADPQAIESLYQQYRSNPDSVDSSWQLFFKGFDLATDSYDADSASPKTLKEFQVINLIHAYRVRGHFFTKTNPVRARRVYRPDLRLENFGLSSADLDSVFQAGTEVGIGPSTLSEIIDHLELTYCHAIGIEYMSIQDVERQA
;
A
#
# COMPACT_ATOMS: atom_id res chain seq x y z
N MET A 1 -44.19 2.95 13.80
CA MET A 1 -43.70 2.95 12.41
C MET A 1 -42.21 3.10 12.46
N ASP A 2 -41.48 2.40 11.60
CA ASP A 2 -40.02 2.45 11.58
C ASP A 2 -39.60 3.80 10.95
N PRO A 3 -38.77 4.62 11.62
CA PRO A 3 -38.30 5.88 11.07
C PRO A 3 -37.57 5.73 9.72
N LEU A 4 -37.12 4.51 9.34
CA LEU A 4 -36.37 4.23 8.11
C LEU A 4 -37.20 3.57 7.00
N ASP A 5 -38.52 3.43 7.19
CA ASP A 5 -39.42 2.80 6.19
C ASP A 5 -39.31 3.45 4.79
N PHE A 6 -39.04 4.76 4.75
CA PHE A 6 -38.92 5.53 3.51
C PHE A 6 -37.67 5.16 2.68
N ILE A 7 -36.60 4.65 3.31
CA ILE A 7 -35.37 4.23 2.63
C ILE A 7 -35.57 2.82 2.08
N ASN A 8 -36.15 1.92 2.88
CA ASN A 8 -36.35 0.52 2.52
C ASN A 8 -37.29 0.32 1.33
N GLN A 9 -38.19 1.29 1.08
CA GLN A 9 -39.18 1.24 0.00
C GLN A 9 -38.76 2.05 -1.24
N ALA A 10 -37.63 2.75 -1.20
CA ALA A 10 -37.20 3.61 -2.29
C ALA A 10 -36.46 2.84 -3.40
N ASP A 11 -36.74 3.20 -4.66
CA ASP A 11 -36.01 2.70 -5.83
C ASP A 11 -34.61 3.35 -5.90
N PRO A 12 -33.53 2.60 -6.18
CA PRO A 12 -32.18 3.15 -6.32
C PRO A 12 -32.06 4.36 -7.27
N GLN A 13 -32.81 4.37 -8.38
CA GLN A 13 -32.82 5.50 -9.34
C GLN A 13 -33.55 6.73 -8.77
N ALA A 14 -34.55 6.51 -7.92
CA ALA A 14 -35.28 7.58 -7.25
C ALA A 14 -34.42 8.24 -6.15
N ILE A 15 -33.62 7.45 -5.41
CA ILE A 15 -32.70 7.97 -4.39
C ILE A 15 -31.65 8.90 -5.03
N GLU A 16 -31.06 8.49 -6.15
CA GLU A 16 -30.09 9.32 -6.89
C GLU A 16 -30.71 10.65 -7.35
N SER A 17 -31.93 10.60 -7.90
CA SER A 17 -32.65 11.79 -8.34
C SER A 17 -32.97 12.74 -7.17
N LEU A 18 -33.38 12.19 -6.02
CA LEU A 18 -33.64 12.95 -4.80
C LEU A 18 -32.36 13.59 -4.24
N TYR A 19 -31.25 12.87 -4.30
CA TYR A 19 -29.97 13.39 -3.87
C TYR A 19 -29.50 14.56 -4.76
N GLN A 20 -29.68 14.47 -6.07
CA GLN A 20 -29.39 15.58 -6.98
C GLN A 20 -30.26 16.81 -6.70
N GLN A 21 -31.54 16.60 -6.38
CA GLN A 21 -32.43 17.68 -5.96
C GLN A 21 -31.95 18.33 -4.66
N TYR A 22 -31.64 17.53 -3.64
CA TYR A 22 -31.08 17.98 -2.37
C TYR A 22 -29.80 18.81 -2.57
N ARG A 23 -28.88 18.35 -3.43
CA ARG A 23 -27.63 19.07 -3.76
C ARG A 23 -27.87 20.42 -4.44
N SER A 24 -28.96 20.55 -5.22
CA SER A 24 -29.34 21.82 -5.85
C SER A 24 -30.02 22.78 -4.88
N ASN A 25 -30.87 22.24 -4.00
CA ASN A 25 -31.60 22.96 -2.97
C ASN A 25 -31.98 21.99 -1.83
N PRO A 26 -31.42 22.15 -0.61
CA PRO A 26 -31.73 21.28 0.52
C PRO A 26 -33.21 21.25 0.88
N ASP A 27 -33.94 22.36 0.70
CA ASP A 27 -35.37 22.47 1.02
C ASP A 27 -36.29 21.81 -0.02
N SER A 28 -35.73 21.26 -1.10
CA SER A 28 -36.51 20.61 -2.18
C SER A 28 -36.96 19.18 -1.85
N VAL A 29 -36.38 18.56 -0.82
CA VAL A 29 -36.72 17.20 -0.38
C VAL A 29 -37.33 17.22 1.02
N ASP A 30 -38.09 16.18 1.36
CA ASP A 30 -38.70 16.04 2.69
C ASP A 30 -37.64 16.02 3.80
N SER A 31 -38.02 16.48 5.00
CA SER A 31 -37.14 16.57 6.17
C SER A 31 -36.41 15.25 6.50
N SER A 32 -37.06 14.11 6.26
CA SER A 32 -36.47 12.78 6.49
C SER A 32 -35.30 12.52 5.53
N TRP A 33 -35.46 12.89 4.26
CA TRP A 33 -34.42 12.82 3.23
C TRP A 33 -33.32 13.86 3.46
N GLN A 34 -33.65 15.06 3.91
CA GLN A 34 -32.65 16.07 4.27
C GLN A 34 -31.72 15.57 5.37
N LEU A 35 -32.28 14.96 6.42
CA LEU A 35 -31.50 14.39 7.53
C LEU A 35 -30.66 13.19 7.07
N PHE A 36 -31.22 12.32 6.23
CA PHE A 36 -30.50 11.20 5.64
C PHE A 36 -29.30 11.68 4.80
N PHE A 37 -29.53 12.58 3.84
CA PHE A 37 -28.47 13.09 2.97
C PHE A 37 -27.44 13.93 3.73
N LYS A 38 -27.85 14.69 4.75
CA LYS A 38 -26.90 15.38 5.63
C LYS A 38 -26.00 14.41 6.41
N GLY A 39 -26.55 13.29 6.86
CA GLY A 39 -25.79 12.22 7.49
C GLY A 39 -24.87 11.48 6.51
N PHE A 40 -25.36 11.25 5.29
CA PHE A 40 -24.57 10.69 4.19
C PHE A 40 -23.40 11.60 3.83
N ASP A 41 -23.64 12.89 3.59
CA ASP A 41 -22.63 13.91 3.29
C ASP A 41 -21.58 13.97 4.41
N LEU A 42 -22.01 14.00 5.68
CA LEU A 42 -21.10 13.97 6.83
C LEU A 42 -20.22 12.71 6.85
N ALA A 43 -20.80 11.54 6.56
CA ALA A 43 -20.06 10.29 6.52
C ALA A 43 -19.06 10.27 5.35
N THR A 44 -19.47 10.74 4.17
CA THR A 44 -18.61 10.82 2.98
C THR A 44 -17.52 11.89 3.10
N ASP A 45 -17.79 13.02 3.74
CA ASP A 45 -16.79 14.06 4.00
C ASP A 45 -15.69 13.56 4.94
N SER A 46 -16.03 12.62 5.83
CA SER A 46 -15.06 11.93 6.71
C SER A 46 -14.36 10.75 6.02
N TYR A 47 -14.84 10.33 4.85
CA TYR A 47 -14.33 9.20 4.10
C TYR A 47 -13.45 9.70 2.94
N ASP A 48 -12.15 9.82 3.19
CA ASP A 48 -11.15 10.20 2.18
C ASP A 48 -10.94 9.02 1.21
N ALA A 49 -11.89 8.82 0.30
CA ALA A 49 -11.99 7.63 -0.54
C ALA A 49 -10.82 7.45 -1.52
N ASP A 50 -10.03 8.50 -1.79
CA ASP A 50 -9.02 8.52 -2.85
C ASP A 50 -7.56 8.64 -2.36
N SER A 51 -7.32 8.89 -1.07
CA SER A 51 -5.95 8.91 -0.54
C SER A 51 -5.66 7.65 0.27
N ALA A 52 -4.90 6.72 -0.31
CA ALA A 52 -4.29 5.65 0.47
C ALA A 52 -3.57 6.27 1.66
N SER A 53 -3.83 5.74 2.88
CA SER A 53 -3.22 6.28 4.09
C SER A 53 -1.70 6.36 3.90
N PRO A 54 -1.01 7.36 4.46
CA PRO A 54 0.44 7.49 4.31
C PRO A 54 1.19 6.23 4.77
N LYS A 55 0.61 5.48 5.71
CA LYS A 55 1.13 4.17 6.13
C LYS A 55 0.97 3.11 5.04
N THR A 56 -0.18 3.04 4.39
CA THR A 56 -0.44 2.13 3.26
C THR A 56 0.50 2.40 2.09
N LEU A 57 0.76 3.68 1.76
CA LEU A 57 1.73 4.03 0.73
C LEU A 57 3.13 3.52 1.05
N LYS A 58 3.57 3.66 2.31
CA LYS A 58 4.87 3.15 2.75
C LYS A 58 4.96 1.63 2.71
N GLU A 59 3.89 0.89 3.00
CA GLU A 59 3.88 -0.58 2.81
C GLU A 59 4.22 -0.97 1.37
N PHE A 60 3.62 -0.30 0.37
CA PHE A 60 3.96 -0.54 -1.03
C PHE A 60 5.40 -0.16 -1.38
N GLN A 61 5.94 0.89 -0.75
CA GLN A 61 7.35 1.26 -0.92
C GLN A 61 8.30 0.18 -0.37
N VAL A 62 7.97 -0.44 0.77
CA VAL A 62 8.73 -1.57 1.32
C VAL A 62 8.61 -2.81 0.44
N ILE A 63 7.44 -3.11 -0.12
CA ILE A 63 7.28 -4.20 -1.09
C ILE A 63 8.15 -3.96 -2.34
N ASN A 64 8.20 -2.72 -2.84
CA ASN A 64 9.08 -2.35 -3.96
C ASN A 64 10.57 -2.51 -3.61
N LEU A 65 10.96 -2.20 -2.38
CA LEU A 65 12.31 -2.45 -1.86
C LEU A 65 12.62 -3.95 -1.91
N ILE A 66 11.76 -4.79 -1.32
CA ILE A 66 11.91 -6.26 -1.33
C ILE A 66 12.07 -6.79 -2.75
N HIS A 67 11.19 -6.37 -3.67
CA HIS A 67 11.25 -6.76 -5.07
C HIS A 67 12.58 -6.36 -5.73
N ALA A 68 13.10 -5.17 -5.43
CA ALA A 68 14.40 -4.76 -5.93
C ALA A 68 15.56 -5.63 -5.41
N TYR A 69 15.55 -6.04 -4.14
CA TYR A 69 16.55 -6.99 -3.63
C TYR A 69 16.48 -8.34 -4.37
N ARG A 70 15.28 -8.86 -4.63
CA ARG A 70 15.07 -10.10 -5.41
C ARG A 70 15.64 -10.01 -6.83
N VAL A 71 15.37 -8.91 -7.52
CA VAL A 71 15.76 -8.75 -8.93
C VAL A 71 17.24 -8.43 -9.10
N ARG A 72 17.81 -7.56 -8.26
CA ARG A 72 19.15 -6.99 -8.48
C ARG A 72 20.11 -7.11 -7.30
N GLY A 73 19.71 -7.72 -6.19
CA GLY A 73 20.56 -7.89 -5.00
C GLY A 73 21.89 -8.58 -5.31
N HIS A 74 21.90 -9.53 -6.26
CA HIS A 74 23.10 -10.24 -6.70
C HIS A 74 24.22 -9.33 -7.23
N PHE A 75 23.90 -8.12 -7.72
CA PHE A 75 24.91 -7.13 -8.14
C PHE A 75 25.71 -6.55 -6.97
N PHE A 76 25.13 -6.55 -5.76
CA PHE A 76 25.69 -5.94 -4.55
C PHE A 76 26.37 -6.96 -3.63
N THR A 77 26.59 -8.17 -4.11
CA THR A 77 27.16 -9.28 -3.33
C THR A 77 28.66 -9.14 -3.04
N LYS A 78 29.07 -9.64 -1.88
CA LYS A 78 30.47 -9.71 -1.42
C LYS A 78 31.17 -10.99 -1.89
N THR A 79 30.96 -11.38 -3.15
CA THR A 79 31.47 -12.65 -3.70
C THR A 79 32.92 -12.62 -4.14
N ASN A 80 33.52 -11.43 -4.36
CA ASN A 80 34.90 -11.30 -4.84
C ASN A 80 35.86 -10.97 -3.69
N PRO A 81 36.69 -11.92 -3.23
CA PRO A 81 37.63 -11.68 -2.13
C PRO A 81 38.93 -10.97 -2.57
N VAL A 82 39.20 -10.88 -3.88
CA VAL A 82 40.48 -10.38 -4.40
C VAL A 82 40.43 -8.90 -4.77
N ARG A 83 39.28 -8.44 -5.30
CA ARG A 83 39.12 -7.07 -5.80
C ARG A 83 37.74 -6.52 -5.46
N ALA A 84 37.66 -5.20 -5.34
CA ALA A 84 36.39 -4.50 -5.26
C ALA A 84 35.52 -4.79 -6.50
N ARG A 85 34.23 -5.02 -6.31
CA ARG A 85 33.27 -5.17 -7.41
C ARG A 85 32.94 -3.82 -8.05
N ARG A 86 32.37 -3.89 -9.25
CA ARG A 86 31.79 -2.75 -9.95
C ARG A 86 30.70 -2.11 -9.09
N VAL A 87 30.67 -0.78 -9.08
CA VAL A 87 29.57 -0.01 -8.47
C VAL A 87 28.40 0.05 -9.44
N TYR A 88 27.23 -0.38 -8.99
CA TYR A 88 25.98 -0.35 -9.76
C TYR A 88 25.09 0.82 -9.32
N ARG A 89 24.34 1.39 -10.28
CA ARG A 89 23.38 2.49 -10.08
C ARG A 89 22.10 2.20 -10.91
N PRO A 90 20.90 2.49 -10.39
CA PRO A 90 20.61 2.93 -9.02
C PRO A 90 20.89 1.83 -7.98
N ASP A 91 21.26 2.23 -6.77
CA ASP A 91 21.56 1.31 -5.66
C ASP A 91 20.29 0.94 -4.87
N LEU A 92 20.44 0.14 -3.82
CA LEU A 92 19.34 -0.33 -2.97
C LEU A 92 19.07 0.61 -1.78
N ARG A 93 19.50 1.88 -1.86
CA ARG A 93 19.25 2.86 -0.80
C ARG A 93 17.76 3.24 -0.71
N LEU A 94 17.32 3.56 0.50
CA LEU A 94 15.92 3.83 0.84
C LEU A 94 15.34 5.01 0.07
N GLU A 95 16.15 6.03 -0.23
CA GLU A 95 15.66 7.23 -0.91
C GLU A 95 15.18 6.92 -2.33
N ASN A 96 15.71 5.86 -2.96
CA ASN A 96 15.28 5.42 -4.29
C ASN A 96 13.86 4.82 -4.29
N PHE A 97 13.30 4.53 -3.11
CA PHE A 97 11.98 3.95 -2.92
C PHE A 97 11.02 4.89 -2.19
N GLY A 98 11.44 6.13 -1.91
CA GLY A 98 10.64 7.10 -1.14
C GLY A 98 10.59 6.81 0.36
N LEU A 99 11.51 5.97 0.86
CA LEU A 99 11.69 5.67 2.28
C LEU A 99 12.83 6.52 2.86
N SER A 100 12.79 6.75 4.17
CA SER A 100 13.79 7.53 4.89
C SER A 100 14.28 6.81 6.13
N SER A 101 15.35 7.32 6.76
CA SER A 101 15.83 6.79 8.04
C SER A 101 14.81 6.92 9.18
N ALA A 102 13.84 7.83 9.06
CA ALA A 102 12.76 7.96 10.04
C ALA A 102 11.78 6.78 10.02
N ASP A 103 11.81 5.97 8.96
CA ASP A 103 10.92 4.82 8.79
C ASP A 103 11.53 3.52 9.35
N LEU A 104 12.81 3.52 9.75
CA LEU A 104 13.54 2.31 10.16
C LEU A 104 12.88 1.58 11.33
N ASP A 105 12.40 2.32 12.33
CA ASP A 105 11.74 1.77 13.52
C ASP A 105 10.25 1.47 13.31
N SER A 106 9.71 1.80 12.13
CA SER A 106 8.30 1.53 11.82
C SER A 106 8.09 0.06 11.47
N VAL A 107 7.01 -0.52 12.00
CA VAL A 107 6.62 -1.92 11.73
C VAL A 107 5.79 -2.00 10.45
N PHE A 108 6.21 -2.87 9.53
CA PHE A 108 5.57 -3.10 8.24
C PHE A 108 5.07 -4.54 8.12
N GLN A 109 3.88 -4.72 7.54
CA GLN A 109 3.32 -6.02 7.22
C GLN A 109 4.06 -6.70 6.05
N ALA A 110 4.72 -5.90 5.21
CA ALA A 110 5.54 -6.35 4.09
C ALA A 110 6.63 -7.39 4.47
N GLY A 111 7.05 -7.48 5.73
CA GLY A 111 7.97 -8.53 6.20
C GLY A 111 7.43 -9.96 6.02
N THR A 112 6.12 -10.12 5.89
CA THR A 112 5.49 -11.42 5.56
C THR A 112 5.94 -11.93 4.19
N GLU A 113 6.22 -11.04 3.23
CA GLU A 113 6.66 -11.40 1.88
C GLU A 113 8.01 -12.12 1.87
N VAL A 114 8.86 -11.89 2.88
CA VAL A 114 10.16 -12.54 3.05
C VAL A 114 10.16 -13.61 4.14
N GLY A 115 8.99 -13.95 4.69
CA GLY A 115 8.82 -15.04 5.64
C GLY A 115 9.21 -14.74 7.09
N ILE A 116 9.49 -13.48 7.44
CA ILE A 116 9.82 -13.07 8.82
C ILE A 116 8.59 -12.53 9.60
N GLY A 117 7.46 -12.36 8.92
CA GLY A 117 6.25 -11.78 9.49
C GLY A 117 6.33 -10.27 9.68
N PRO A 118 5.36 -9.63 10.36
CA PRO A 118 5.37 -8.19 10.59
C PRO A 118 6.59 -7.76 11.40
N SER A 119 7.46 -6.96 10.80
CA SER A 119 8.78 -6.61 11.35
C SER A 119 9.11 -5.14 11.10
N THR A 120 10.10 -4.61 11.80
CA THR A 120 10.59 -3.25 11.55
C THR A 120 11.27 -3.16 10.19
N LEU A 121 11.31 -1.98 9.58
CA LEU A 121 12.01 -1.77 8.31
C LEU A 121 13.51 -2.11 8.44
N SER A 122 14.13 -1.82 9.59
CA SER A 122 15.53 -2.21 9.85
C SER A 122 15.72 -3.72 9.76
N GLU A 123 14.88 -4.51 10.43
CA GLU A 123 14.96 -5.97 10.40
C GLU A 123 14.72 -6.54 8.99
N ILE A 124 13.79 -5.94 8.24
CA ILE A 124 13.54 -6.32 6.84
C ILE A 124 14.80 -6.07 6.00
N ILE A 125 15.43 -4.91 6.13
CA ILE A 125 16.65 -4.58 5.37
C ILE A 125 17.79 -5.53 5.73
N ASP A 126 18.03 -5.79 7.02
CA ASP A 126 19.08 -6.70 7.47
C ASP A 126 18.87 -8.11 6.92
N HIS A 127 17.63 -8.59 6.91
CA HIS A 127 17.26 -9.87 6.34
C HIS A 127 17.52 -9.91 4.81
N LEU A 128 17.14 -8.86 4.09
CA LEU A 128 17.35 -8.75 2.64
C LEU A 128 18.84 -8.65 2.28
N GLU A 129 19.63 -7.88 3.01
CA GLU A 129 21.08 -7.77 2.80
C GLU A 129 21.79 -9.10 3.03
N LEU A 130 21.42 -9.82 4.10
CA LEU A 130 21.95 -11.14 4.40
C LEU A 130 21.60 -12.16 3.31
N THR A 131 20.39 -12.09 2.78
CA THR A 131 19.87 -13.05 1.80
C THR A 131 20.42 -12.81 0.39
N TYR A 132 20.42 -11.56 -0.08
CA TYR A 132 20.69 -11.25 -1.49
C TYR A 132 22.04 -10.58 -1.76
N CYS A 133 22.71 -10.02 -0.75
CA CYS A 133 23.89 -9.17 -0.91
C CYS A 133 25.13 -9.67 -0.16
N HIS A 134 25.08 -10.86 0.43
CA HIS A 134 26.21 -11.43 1.15
C HIS A 134 27.18 -12.19 0.21
N ALA A 135 27.69 -13.35 0.63
CA ALA A 135 28.69 -14.13 -0.12
C ALA A 135 28.09 -14.92 -1.30
N ILE A 136 26.77 -14.99 -1.41
CA ILE A 136 26.04 -15.71 -2.46
C ILE A 136 25.19 -14.72 -3.24
N GLY A 137 25.24 -14.78 -4.57
CA GLY A 137 24.34 -14.03 -5.45
C GLY A 137 23.28 -14.93 -6.03
N ILE A 138 22.03 -14.63 -5.69
CA ILE A 138 20.87 -15.39 -6.14
C ILE A 138 20.22 -14.64 -7.30
N GLU A 139 20.03 -15.33 -8.42
CA GLU A 139 19.31 -14.82 -9.60
C GLU A 139 18.28 -15.87 -10.02
N TYR A 140 17.00 -15.54 -9.85
CA TYR A 140 15.90 -16.46 -10.13
C TYR A 140 14.70 -15.75 -10.77
N MET A 141 14.61 -14.41 -10.66
CA MET A 141 13.52 -13.60 -11.20
C MET A 141 13.41 -13.64 -12.73
N SER A 142 14.42 -14.16 -13.45
CA SER A 142 14.38 -14.37 -14.91
C SER A 142 13.68 -15.68 -15.32
N ILE A 143 13.43 -16.58 -14.37
CA ILE A 143 12.70 -17.84 -14.61
C ILE A 143 11.23 -17.51 -14.90
N GLN A 144 10.67 -18.00 -16.00
CA GLN A 144 9.26 -17.72 -16.37
C GLN A 144 8.24 -18.59 -15.62
N ASP A 145 8.69 -19.74 -15.11
CA ASP A 145 7.87 -20.69 -14.36
C ASP A 145 7.66 -20.18 -12.92
N VAL A 146 6.41 -19.86 -12.59
CA VAL A 146 6.02 -19.28 -11.30
C VAL A 146 6.26 -20.27 -10.15
N GLU A 147 6.06 -21.57 -10.36
CA GLU A 147 6.29 -22.57 -9.30
C GLU A 147 7.76 -22.67 -8.92
N ARG A 148 8.67 -22.31 -9.82
CA ARG A 148 10.12 -22.27 -9.56
C ARG A 148 10.58 -20.95 -8.94
N GLN A 149 9.74 -19.91 -8.98
CA GLN A 149 10.01 -18.61 -8.35
C GLN A 149 9.49 -18.55 -6.90
N ALA A 150 8.44 -19.32 -6.60
CA ALA A 150 7.81 -19.41 -5.28
C ALA A 150 8.67 -20.18 -4.28
#